data_AF-A0A5J4TLA4-F1
#
_entry.id   AF-A0A5J4TLA4-F1
#
_cell.length_a   1.000
_cell.length_b   1.000
_cell.length_c   1.000
_cell.angle_alpha   90.00
_cell.angle_beta   90.00
_cell.angle_gamma   90.00
#
_symmetry.space_group_name_H-M   'P 1'
#
loop_
_entity.id
_entity.type
_entity.pdbx_description
1 polymer ?
#
loop_
_entity_poly.entity_id
_entity_poly.type
_entity_poly.pdbx_seq_one_letter_code
_entity_poly.pdbx_strand_id
1 'polypeptide(L)'
;IIDTDNSVSSISLNTFTGLVNGPGITIDSTLFTVTLNSNIFRDNGQSILQAGGVRITKADARGSFTALYNTFINNTATRAGAIFADISSGSPNYVIQYNLFINNTANSADGSKANDILILSNCTYRISDNVQIDGDSSDALIQSGDDVIEIANAYSVIHVRAGGENLQFNSDRTDVLIGSFGNPLKTIDYAVNQRDKAGSIDLILYRQNYALQYPLWIYDDDITIKDELFCSSPYYTTDKSVISASYGSSHAFSIRGGSFVLNAVNIDITSTVSPFVLIFITGQGSFEVKDASITVAATNSKLIDSNQFIKSFKLKNINPVTFTGSSLSSSLISTILNDVSTFDITDTTIDARNNQRYASLRIDDTPVNLIFKNVKFSSLGTNTDSKIAQIYGIEINPIKIFDHSTIPDTTSYHPLLQITNERFSGEY
;
A
#
# COMPACT_ATOMS: atom_id res chain seq x y z
N ILE A 1 33.85 -3.02 -19.94
CA ILE A 1 33.95 -4.50 -19.75
C ILE A 1 34.75 -4.72 -18.48
N ILE A 2 34.35 -5.68 -17.64
CA ILE A 2 35.07 -6.12 -16.44
C ILE A 2 35.48 -7.57 -16.68
N ASP A 3 36.74 -7.81 -17.01
CA ASP A 3 37.28 -9.10 -17.49
C ASP A 3 38.45 -9.63 -16.65
N THR A 4 38.81 -8.93 -15.58
CA THR A 4 39.91 -9.31 -14.69
C THR A 4 39.38 -10.06 -13.47
N ASP A 5 39.96 -11.23 -13.18
CA ASP A 5 39.60 -11.99 -11.97
C ASP A 5 40.04 -11.25 -10.69
N ASN A 6 39.24 -11.39 -9.63
CA ASN A 6 39.36 -10.67 -8.36
C ASN A 6 39.15 -9.14 -8.47
N SER A 7 38.57 -8.66 -9.57
CA SER A 7 38.24 -7.24 -9.67
C SER A 7 37.12 -6.89 -8.69
N VAL A 8 37.40 -5.91 -7.81
CA VAL A 8 36.37 -5.19 -7.06
C VAL A 8 36.08 -3.91 -7.82
N SER A 9 34.86 -3.78 -8.35
CA SER A 9 34.42 -2.61 -9.11
C SER A 9 33.19 -1.99 -8.47
N SER A 10 33.28 -0.71 -8.13
CA SER A 10 32.13 0.11 -7.75
C SER A 10 31.92 1.17 -8.82
N ILE A 11 30.77 1.11 -9.49
CA ILE A 11 30.41 1.99 -10.60
C ILE A 11 29.15 2.73 -10.21
N SER A 12 29.24 4.06 -10.11
CA SER A 12 28.13 4.87 -9.61
C SER A 12 27.98 6.19 -10.35
N LEU A 13 26.74 6.66 -10.48
CA LEU A 13 26.40 7.97 -11.05
C LEU A 13 26.85 8.17 -12.51
N ASN A 14 26.86 7.08 -13.30
CA ASN A 14 27.20 7.13 -14.72
C ASN A 14 25.97 7.00 -15.60
N THR A 15 26.10 7.45 -16.84
CA THR A 15 25.12 7.20 -17.91
C THR A 15 25.77 6.37 -19.00
N PHE A 16 25.24 5.18 -19.26
CA PHE A 16 25.59 4.28 -20.35
C PHE A 16 24.51 4.40 -21.42
N THR A 17 24.85 4.89 -22.62
CA THR A 17 23.84 5.12 -23.65
C THR A 17 24.32 4.94 -25.08
N GLY A 18 23.41 4.51 -25.97
CA GLY A 18 23.62 4.44 -27.42
C GLY A 18 24.50 3.29 -27.89
N LEU A 19 24.68 2.25 -27.07
CA LEU A 19 25.54 1.12 -27.40
C LEU A 19 24.82 0.11 -28.31
N VAL A 20 25.02 0.25 -29.62
CA VAL A 20 24.28 -0.53 -30.64
C VAL A 20 24.52 -2.04 -30.55
N ASN A 21 25.73 -2.49 -30.24
CA ASN A 21 26.10 -3.92 -30.26
C ASN A 21 26.68 -4.40 -28.93
N GLY A 22 26.30 -3.76 -27.83
CA GLY A 22 26.92 -3.98 -26.53
C GLY A 22 25.96 -3.66 -25.39
N PRO A 23 26.03 -4.39 -24.26
CA PRO A 23 25.41 -3.92 -23.06
C PRO A 23 26.16 -2.69 -22.52
N GLY A 24 25.49 -1.88 -21.68
CA GLY A 24 26.16 -0.85 -20.88
C GLY A 24 27.37 -1.39 -20.12
N ILE A 25 27.21 -2.55 -19.47
CA ILE A 25 28.29 -3.24 -18.77
C ILE A 25 28.28 -4.73 -19.12
N THR A 26 29.46 -5.27 -19.41
CA THR A 26 29.71 -6.72 -19.45
C THR A 26 30.63 -7.10 -18.31
N ILE A 27 30.25 -8.12 -17.54
CA ILE A 27 31.08 -8.82 -16.57
C ILE A 27 31.47 -10.16 -17.18
N ASP A 28 32.73 -10.26 -17.57
CA ASP A 28 33.33 -11.44 -18.21
C ASP A 28 34.52 -11.94 -17.39
N SER A 29 34.31 -12.08 -16.07
CA SER A 29 35.29 -12.51 -15.08
C SER A 29 34.73 -13.67 -14.26
N THR A 30 35.55 -14.66 -13.93
CA THR A 30 35.12 -15.87 -13.19
C THR A 30 34.90 -15.52 -11.72
N LEU A 31 35.76 -14.67 -11.15
CA LEU A 31 35.62 -14.19 -9.78
C LEU A 31 35.52 -12.67 -9.74
N PHE A 32 34.34 -12.16 -9.39
CA PHE A 32 34.04 -10.73 -9.43
C PHE A 32 33.34 -10.23 -8.16
N THR A 33 33.54 -8.96 -7.85
CA THR A 33 32.70 -8.21 -6.92
C THR A 33 32.34 -6.89 -7.59
N VAL A 34 31.12 -6.78 -8.10
CA VAL A 34 30.67 -5.62 -8.87
C VAL A 34 29.45 -4.99 -8.20
N THR A 35 29.55 -3.71 -7.90
CA THR A 35 28.44 -2.90 -7.38
C THR A 35 28.12 -1.79 -8.38
N LEU A 36 26.88 -1.75 -8.84
CA LEU A 36 26.29 -0.70 -9.66
C LEU A 36 25.31 0.10 -8.80
N ASN A 37 25.61 1.38 -8.61
CA ASN A 37 24.77 2.24 -7.77
C ASN A 37 24.36 3.53 -8.49
N SER A 38 23.07 3.79 -8.63
CA SER A 38 22.58 5.07 -9.19
C SER A 38 23.10 5.40 -10.60
N ASN A 39 23.22 4.40 -11.47
CA ASN A 39 23.56 4.61 -12.88
C ASN A 39 22.31 4.64 -13.77
N ILE A 40 22.44 5.21 -14.96
CA ILE A 40 21.42 5.19 -16.01
C ILE A 40 21.93 4.33 -17.16
N PHE A 41 21.16 3.33 -17.56
CA PHE A 41 21.37 2.49 -18.73
C PHE A 41 20.25 2.82 -19.72
N ARG A 42 20.56 3.52 -20.80
CA ARG A 42 19.55 4.05 -21.72
C ARG A 42 19.88 3.76 -23.18
N ASP A 43 18.93 3.24 -23.95
CA ASP A 43 19.09 3.04 -25.39
C ASP A 43 20.31 2.17 -25.74
N ASN A 44 20.58 1.14 -24.92
CA ASN A 44 21.66 0.18 -25.16
C ASN A 44 21.14 -1.13 -25.74
N GLY A 45 21.98 -1.77 -26.55
CA GLY A 45 21.71 -3.00 -27.27
C GLY A 45 20.86 -2.82 -28.54
N GLN A 46 21.06 -3.71 -29.52
CA GLN A 46 20.27 -3.88 -30.76
C GLN A 46 20.26 -5.34 -31.24
N SER A 47 19.67 -6.23 -30.44
CA SER A 47 19.23 -7.58 -30.84
C SER A 47 20.27 -8.68 -31.15
N ILE A 48 21.58 -8.48 -30.94
CA ILE A 48 22.57 -9.57 -31.12
C ILE A 48 23.13 -10.18 -29.82
N LEU A 49 23.09 -9.46 -28.69
CA LEU A 49 23.62 -9.92 -27.41
C LEU A 49 22.51 -10.24 -26.42
N GLN A 50 22.84 -11.04 -25.41
CA GLN A 50 21.89 -11.53 -24.40
C GLN A 50 21.38 -10.44 -23.45
N ALA A 51 22.11 -9.32 -23.29
CA ALA A 51 21.70 -8.19 -22.47
C ALA A 51 21.95 -6.82 -23.13
N GLY A 52 21.09 -5.84 -22.81
CA GLY A 52 21.25 -4.43 -23.20
C GLY A 52 21.78 -3.55 -22.07
N GLY A 53 21.38 -3.76 -20.82
CA GLY A 53 21.93 -3.03 -19.67
C GLY A 53 23.22 -3.66 -19.13
N VAL A 54 23.08 -4.83 -18.49
CA VAL A 54 24.16 -5.56 -17.81
C VAL A 54 24.15 -7.01 -18.24
N ARG A 55 25.31 -7.51 -18.65
CA ARG A 55 25.51 -8.89 -19.12
C ARG A 55 26.54 -9.62 -18.27
N ILE A 56 26.19 -10.81 -17.78
CA ILE A 56 27.04 -11.69 -16.97
C ILE A 56 27.01 -13.09 -17.58
N THR A 57 28.12 -13.57 -18.15
CA THR A 57 28.09 -14.78 -19.02
C THR A 57 29.18 -15.81 -18.74
N LYS A 58 29.96 -15.69 -17.66
CA LYS A 58 30.98 -16.70 -17.35
C LYS A 58 30.33 -17.98 -16.83
N ALA A 59 30.64 -19.10 -17.50
CA ALA A 59 30.11 -20.44 -17.21
C ALA A 59 30.52 -21.00 -15.84
N ASP A 60 31.49 -20.38 -15.16
CA ASP A 60 31.98 -20.76 -13.84
C ASP A 60 32.02 -19.57 -12.86
N ALA A 61 31.21 -18.53 -13.12
CA ALA A 61 31.06 -17.34 -12.28
C ALA A 61 30.83 -17.67 -10.79
N ARG A 62 31.71 -17.20 -9.90
CA ARG A 62 31.72 -17.39 -8.42
C ARG A 62 31.66 -16.07 -7.63
N GLY A 63 31.26 -14.98 -8.28
CA GLY A 63 31.29 -13.62 -7.73
C GLY A 63 29.97 -13.10 -7.16
N SER A 64 29.98 -11.84 -6.72
CA SER A 64 28.81 -11.09 -6.26
C SER A 64 28.51 -9.90 -7.16
N PHE A 65 27.27 -9.78 -7.62
CA PHE A 65 26.77 -8.62 -8.36
C PHE A 65 25.66 -7.94 -7.57
N THR A 66 25.81 -6.62 -7.40
CA THR A 66 24.87 -5.78 -6.70
C THR A 66 24.43 -4.63 -7.62
N ALA A 67 23.14 -4.50 -7.89
CA ALA A 67 22.54 -3.39 -8.62
C ALA A 67 21.50 -2.69 -7.74
N LEU A 68 21.80 -1.45 -7.34
CA LEU A 68 20.96 -0.62 -6.49
C LEU A 68 20.66 0.72 -7.15
N TYR A 69 19.40 1.16 -7.10
CA TYR A 69 18.99 2.50 -7.53
C TYR A 69 19.35 2.86 -8.98
N ASN A 70 19.57 1.88 -9.85
CA ASN A 70 19.86 2.15 -11.25
C ASN A 70 18.57 2.31 -12.05
N THR A 71 18.64 3.05 -13.14
CA THR A 71 17.53 3.20 -14.08
C THR A 71 17.88 2.54 -15.41
N PHE A 72 17.05 1.61 -15.88
CA PHE A 72 17.18 0.89 -17.15
C PHE A 72 16.06 1.31 -18.09
N ILE A 73 16.38 2.02 -19.16
CA ILE A 73 15.44 2.62 -20.11
C ILE A 73 15.70 2.14 -21.53
N ASN A 74 14.70 1.57 -22.20
CA ASN A 74 14.76 1.25 -23.63
C ASN A 74 16.01 0.43 -24.01
N ASN A 75 16.43 -0.48 -23.14
CA ASN A 75 17.51 -1.39 -23.45
C ASN A 75 16.96 -2.61 -24.18
N THR A 76 17.61 -3.03 -25.26
CA THR A 76 17.15 -4.16 -26.09
C THR A 76 18.19 -5.27 -26.16
N ALA A 77 17.74 -6.52 -26.15
CA ALA A 77 18.63 -7.68 -26.21
C ALA A 77 17.91 -8.92 -26.74
N THR A 78 18.61 -10.04 -26.86
CA THR A 78 17.98 -11.32 -27.18
C THR A 78 17.31 -11.94 -25.96
N ARG A 79 17.96 -11.95 -24.78
CA ARG A 79 17.48 -12.72 -23.61
C ARG A 79 16.90 -11.85 -22.49
N ALA A 80 17.54 -10.72 -22.15
CA ALA A 80 16.95 -9.70 -21.27
C ALA A 80 17.35 -8.29 -21.64
N GLY A 81 16.41 -7.37 -21.75
CA GLY A 81 16.69 -5.99 -22.11
C GLY A 81 17.59 -5.30 -21.09
N ALA A 82 17.29 -5.41 -19.80
CA ALA A 82 18.09 -4.77 -18.75
C ALA A 82 19.22 -5.64 -18.18
N ILE A 83 18.95 -6.71 -17.45
CA ILE A 83 19.96 -7.50 -16.74
C ILE A 83 19.85 -8.98 -17.14
N PHE A 84 20.96 -9.54 -17.63
CA PHE A 84 21.07 -10.95 -17.95
C PHE A 84 22.23 -11.62 -17.22
N ALA A 85 21.95 -12.76 -16.60
CA ALA A 85 22.94 -13.69 -16.08
C ALA A 85 22.75 -15.09 -16.69
N ASP A 86 23.78 -15.60 -17.34
CA ASP A 86 23.76 -16.91 -18.00
C ASP A 86 23.97 -18.08 -17.03
N ILE A 87 23.77 -19.30 -17.51
CA ILE A 87 24.01 -20.53 -16.77
C ILE A 87 25.46 -20.55 -16.27
N SER A 88 25.65 -20.80 -14.98
CA SER A 88 26.96 -20.91 -14.34
C SER A 88 27.01 -22.09 -13.38
N SER A 89 28.15 -22.76 -13.36
CA SER A 89 28.53 -23.82 -12.42
C SER A 89 29.08 -23.30 -11.08
N GLY A 90 29.31 -21.99 -10.96
CA GLY A 90 30.04 -21.37 -9.85
C GLY A 90 29.21 -20.81 -8.70
N SER A 91 27.88 -20.88 -8.76
CA SER A 91 26.96 -20.32 -7.73
C SER A 91 27.24 -18.86 -7.33
N PRO A 92 27.07 -17.91 -8.26
CA PRO A 92 27.20 -16.48 -7.98
C PRO A 92 26.09 -15.97 -7.05
N ASN A 93 26.27 -14.76 -6.52
CA ASN A 93 25.28 -14.06 -5.70
C ASN A 93 24.77 -12.80 -6.42
N TYR A 94 23.45 -12.63 -6.51
CA TYR A 94 22.80 -11.49 -7.16
C TYR A 94 21.93 -10.69 -6.19
N VAL A 95 22.20 -9.39 -6.06
CA VAL A 95 21.35 -8.45 -5.31
C VAL A 95 20.87 -7.36 -6.28
N ILE A 96 19.58 -7.35 -6.62
CA ILE A 96 18.99 -6.40 -7.58
C ILE A 96 17.76 -5.75 -6.93
N GLN A 97 17.93 -4.55 -6.39
CA GLN A 97 16.87 -3.88 -5.62
C GLN A 97 16.78 -2.40 -5.92
N TYR A 98 15.58 -1.84 -5.76
CA TYR A 98 15.32 -0.40 -5.91
C TYR A 98 15.68 0.17 -7.28
N ASN A 99 15.78 -0.67 -8.30
CA ASN A 99 16.04 -0.22 -9.66
C ASN A 99 14.72 0.18 -10.34
N LEU A 100 14.82 1.09 -11.29
CA LEU A 100 13.70 1.53 -12.13
C LEU A 100 13.88 0.94 -13.52
N PHE A 101 12.94 0.12 -13.96
CA PHE A 101 12.93 -0.48 -15.28
C PHE A 101 11.87 0.21 -16.14
N ILE A 102 12.22 0.58 -17.38
CA ILE A 102 11.36 1.32 -18.31
C ILE A 102 11.54 0.76 -19.72
N ASN A 103 10.49 0.13 -20.26
CA ASN A 103 10.40 -0.22 -21.68
C ASN A 103 11.63 -0.99 -22.22
N ASN A 104 12.20 -1.89 -21.43
CA ASN A 104 13.28 -2.76 -21.91
C ASN A 104 12.67 -3.89 -22.74
N THR A 105 13.45 -4.51 -23.63
CA THR A 105 12.91 -5.52 -24.57
C THR A 105 13.84 -6.70 -24.77
N ALA A 106 13.29 -7.92 -24.67
CA ALA A 106 13.94 -9.15 -25.06
C ALA A 106 13.34 -9.75 -26.36
N ASN A 107 14.17 -9.88 -27.40
CA ASN A 107 13.78 -10.18 -28.78
C ASN A 107 14.05 -11.63 -29.24
N SER A 108 14.48 -12.56 -28.36
CA SER A 108 14.79 -13.92 -28.81
C SER A 108 13.54 -14.68 -29.27
N ALA A 109 13.69 -15.45 -30.35
CA ALA A 109 12.77 -16.48 -30.80
C ALA A 109 12.98 -17.82 -30.06
N ASP A 110 14.16 -18.03 -29.48
CA ASP A 110 14.59 -19.29 -28.85
C ASP A 110 15.02 -19.10 -27.38
N GLY A 111 14.55 -19.99 -26.50
CA GLY A 111 14.89 -20.04 -25.07
C GLY A 111 14.13 -19.02 -24.19
N SER A 112 14.28 -19.14 -22.87
CA SER A 112 13.60 -18.26 -21.90
C SER A 112 14.09 -16.82 -22.00
N LYS A 113 13.15 -15.86 -21.88
CA LYS A 113 13.42 -14.43 -21.99
C LYS A 113 12.59 -13.65 -20.98
N ALA A 114 13.09 -12.50 -20.55
CA ALA A 114 12.41 -11.58 -19.65
C ALA A 114 12.83 -10.15 -20.01
N ASN A 115 11.93 -9.18 -20.10
CA ASN A 115 12.31 -7.85 -20.60
C ASN A 115 13.32 -7.14 -19.70
N ASP A 116 13.24 -7.36 -18.38
CA ASP A 116 14.06 -6.64 -17.43
C ASP A 116 15.12 -7.52 -16.79
N ILE A 117 14.76 -8.63 -16.15
CA ILE A 117 15.71 -9.44 -15.39
C ILE A 117 15.57 -10.91 -15.80
N LEU A 118 16.64 -11.51 -16.32
CA LEU A 118 16.72 -12.95 -16.51
C LEU A 118 17.99 -13.53 -15.89
N ILE A 119 17.81 -14.50 -15.00
CA ILE A 119 18.92 -15.22 -14.36
C ILE A 119 18.75 -16.72 -14.60
N LEU A 120 19.71 -17.33 -15.30
CA LEU A 120 19.72 -18.76 -15.61
C LEU A 120 20.72 -19.55 -14.76
N SER A 121 21.42 -18.89 -13.83
CA SER A 121 22.40 -19.54 -12.98
C SER A 121 21.74 -20.12 -11.73
N ASN A 122 22.19 -21.30 -11.29
CA ASN A 122 21.95 -21.71 -9.90
C ASN A 122 22.71 -20.74 -8.97
N CYS A 123 21.99 -19.88 -8.28
CA CYS A 123 22.58 -18.77 -7.54
C CYS A 123 21.90 -18.56 -6.19
N THR A 124 22.55 -17.77 -5.34
CA THR A 124 21.84 -17.05 -4.28
C THR A 124 21.35 -15.73 -4.85
N TYR A 125 20.11 -15.33 -4.56
CA TYR A 125 19.57 -14.08 -5.07
C TYR A 125 18.71 -13.34 -4.04
N ARG A 126 18.69 -12.00 -4.19
CA ARG A 126 17.74 -11.09 -3.56
C ARG A 126 17.30 -10.06 -4.59
N ILE A 127 16.11 -10.24 -5.13
CA ILE A 127 15.57 -9.42 -6.22
C ILE A 127 14.18 -8.97 -5.80
N SER A 128 14.06 -7.71 -5.41
CA SER A 128 12.84 -7.17 -4.81
C SER A 128 12.83 -5.64 -4.88
N ASP A 129 11.66 -5.05 -4.64
CA ASP A 129 11.51 -3.61 -4.48
C ASP A 129 11.98 -2.81 -5.70
N ASN A 130 11.98 -3.43 -6.88
CA ASN A 130 12.20 -2.70 -8.11
C ASN A 130 10.87 -2.09 -8.57
N VAL A 131 10.97 -1.00 -9.30
CA VAL A 131 9.81 -0.35 -9.93
C VAL A 131 9.92 -0.62 -11.41
N GLN A 132 8.84 -1.10 -12.00
CA GLN A 132 8.77 -1.32 -13.43
C GLN A 132 7.75 -0.37 -14.04
N ILE A 133 8.11 0.17 -15.21
CA ILE A 133 7.31 1.04 -16.04
C ILE A 133 6.94 0.28 -17.32
N ASP A 134 5.64 0.01 -17.48
CA ASP A 134 4.93 -0.63 -18.60
C ASP A 134 5.23 -2.12 -18.82
N GLY A 135 5.40 -2.88 -17.74
CA GLY A 135 5.58 -4.33 -17.82
C GLY A 135 4.80 -5.11 -16.77
N ASP A 136 5.09 -6.41 -16.70
CA ASP A 136 4.43 -7.35 -15.80
C ASP A 136 5.43 -8.25 -15.05
N SER A 137 4.93 -9.08 -14.11
CA SER A 137 5.77 -9.94 -13.28
C SER A 137 6.63 -10.92 -14.08
N SER A 138 6.26 -11.26 -15.31
CA SER A 138 7.03 -12.14 -16.19
C SER A 138 8.26 -11.47 -16.81
N ASP A 139 8.44 -10.17 -16.60
CA ASP A 139 9.64 -9.45 -17.02
C ASP A 139 10.82 -9.64 -16.06
N ALA A 140 10.61 -10.34 -14.95
CA ALA A 140 11.66 -10.81 -14.07
C ALA A 140 11.56 -12.33 -13.88
N LEU A 141 12.48 -13.07 -14.48
CA LEU A 141 12.50 -14.54 -14.43
C LEU A 141 13.82 -15.09 -13.87
N ILE A 142 13.71 -16.24 -13.22
CA ILE A 142 14.85 -16.99 -12.70
C ILE A 142 14.72 -18.49 -13.01
N GLN A 143 15.84 -19.15 -13.28
CA GLN A 143 15.89 -20.60 -13.39
C GLN A 143 15.84 -21.25 -12.00
N SER A 144 14.92 -22.20 -11.85
CA SER A 144 14.73 -23.01 -10.65
C SER A 144 14.62 -24.48 -11.06
N GLY A 145 15.71 -25.22 -10.92
CA GLY A 145 15.80 -26.59 -11.46
C GLY A 145 15.76 -26.57 -12.99
N ASP A 146 14.83 -27.32 -13.56
CA ASP A 146 14.65 -27.41 -15.02
C ASP A 146 13.69 -26.34 -15.57
N ASP A 147 13.01 -25.60 -14.69
CA ASP A 147 12.01 -24.60 -15.06
C ASP A 147 12.55 -23.16 -14.94
N VAL A 148 11.95 -22.24 -15.69
CA VAL A 148 12.14 -20.80 -15.52
C VAL A 148 10.84 -20.20 -15.01
N ILE A 149 10.91 -19.58 -13.83
CA ILE A 149 9.74 -19.09 -13.08
C ILE A 149 9.83 -17.59 -12.86
N GLU A 150 8.67 -16.97 -12.63
CA GLU A 150 8.58 -15.57 -12.23
C GLU A 150 9.26 -15.33 -10.88
N ILE A 151 10.03 -14.26 -10.79
CA ILE A 151 10.61 -13.81 -9.53
C ILE A 151 9.51 -13.09 -8.75
N ALA A 152 8.91 -13.80 -7.80
CA ALA A 152 7.90 -13.23 -6.92
C ALA A 152 8.41 -11.93 -6.25
N ASN A 153 7.57 -10.88 -6.28
CA ASN A 153 7.86 -9.56 -5.73
C ASN A 153 9.00 -8.79 -6.41
N ALA A 154 9.33 -9.11 -7.67
CA ALA A 154 10.25 -8.29 -8.45
C ALA A 154 9.78 -6.83 -8.56
N TYR A 155 8.47 -6.61 -8.69
CA TYR A 155 7.81 -5.30 -8.89
C TYR A 155 6.53 -5.20 -8.06
N SER A 156 6.19 -4.04 -7.48
CA SER A 156 4.90 -3.86 -6.76
C SER A 156 4.63 -2.45 -6.19
N VAL A 157 4.41 -1.39 -7.01
CA VAL A 157 4.12 -0.03 -6.48
C VAL A 157 3.40 0.91 -7.46
N ILE A 158 2.30 1.57 -7.05
CA ILE A 158 1.70 2.74 -7.73
C ILE A 158 1.99 4.02 -6.93
N HIS A 159 2.39 5.10 -7.59
CA HIS A 159 2.70 6.40 -6.99
C HIS A 159 1.65 7.45 -7.39
N VAL A 160 1.20 8.25 -6.41
CA VAL A 160 0.22 9.34 -6.62
C VAL A 160 0.78 10.65 -6.07
N ARG A 161 0.68 11.73 -6.84
CA ARG A 161 1.18 13.08 -6.48
C ARG A 161 0.20 14.15 -6.95
N ALA A 162 0.02 15.23 -6.18
CA ALA A 162 -0.92 16.31 -6.53
C ALA A 162 -0.61 17.01 -7.87
N GLY A 163 0.64 16.95 -8.33
CA GLY A 163 1.10 17.41 -9.65
C GLY A 163 1.29 16.29 -10.69
N GLY A 164 0.75 15.10 -10.43
CA GLY A 164 0.70 14.01 -11.39
C GLY A 164 -0.37 14.24 -12.46
N GLU A 165 -0.51 13.27 -13.37
CA GLU A 165 -1.51 13.32 -14.44
C GLU A 165 -2.31 12.01 -14.46
N ASN A 166 -3.63 12.13 -14.42
CA ASN A 166 -4.54 11.01 -14.71
C ASN A 166 -4.76 11.01 -16.22
N LEU A 167 -3.80 10.46 -16.96
CA LEU A 167 -3.95 10.34 -18.40
C LEU A 167 -4.86 9.14 -18.67
N GLN A 168 -5.92 9.35 -19.48
CA GLN A 168 -6.48 8.23 -20.23
C GLN A 168 -5.37 7.72 -21.15
N PHE A 169 -5.35 6.40 -21.42
CA PHE A 169 -4.43 5.76 -22.37
C PHE A 169 -4.17 6.69 -23.57
N ASN A 170 -2.99 7.32 -23.59
CA ASN A 170 -2.62 8.24 -24.65
C ASN A 170 -1.85 7.41 -25.67
N SER A 171 -2.44 7.19 -26.84
CA SER A 171 -1.82 6.41 -27.92
C SER A 171 -0.46 6.94 -28.36
N ASP A 172 -0.16 8.21 -28.04
CA ASP A 172 1.06 8.91 -28.43
C ASP A 172 2.14 8.89 -27.33
N ARG A 173 1.85 8.32 -26.15
CA ARG A 173 2.77 8.18 -24.99
C ARG A 173 2.63 6.80 -24.33
N THR A 174 2.83 5.75 -25.12
CA THR A 174 2.73 4.34 -24.70
C THR A 174 3.96 3.82 -23.93
N ASP A 175 4.98 4.65 -23.75
CA ASP A 175 6.25 4.38 -23.06
C ASP A 175 6.30 4.90 -21.61
N VAL A 176 5.17 5.41 -21.12
CA VAL A 176 5.03 6.03 -19.80
C VAL A 176 4.11 5.20 -18.92
N LEU A 177 4.70 4.49 -17.96
CA LEU A 177 3.95 3.93 -16.84
C LEU A 177 3.42 5.04 -15.97
N ILE A 178 2.16 5.30 -16.21
CA ILE A 178 1.30 6.10 -15.39
C ILE A 178 1.18 5.41 -14.03
N GLY A 179 1.42 6.16 -12.96
CA GLY A 179 1.50 5.61 -11.61
C GLY A 179 2.92 5.17 -11.23
N SER A 180 3.94 5.42 -12.04
CA SER A 180 5.34 5.31 -11.59
C SER A 180 5.79 6.54 -10.81
N PHE A 181 6.96 6.47 -10.16
CA PHE A 181 7.57 7.64 -9.54
C PHE A 181 7.79 8.80 -10.54
N GLY A 182 8.25 8.46 -11.75
CA GLY A 182 8.55 9.44 -12.80
C GLY A 182 7.30 10.11 -13.37
N ASN A 183 6.19 9.36 -13.44
CA ASN A 183 4.91 9.81 -13.98
C ASN A 183 3.78 9.40 -13.02
N PRO A 184 3.69 10.02 -11.83
CA PRO A 184 2.73 9.62 -10.83
C PRO A 184 1.31 9.98 -11.26
N LEU A 185 0.35 9.20 -10.77
CA LEU A 185 -1.05 9.52 -10.91
C LEU A 185 -1.41 10.81 -10.17
N LYS A 186 -2.43 11.51 -10.66
CA LYS A 186 -2.92 12.75 -10.05
C LYS A 186 -3.83 12.48 -8.87
N THR A 187 -4.70 11.48 -8.96
CA THR A 187 -5.71 11.20 -7.92
C THR A 187 -5.70 9.76 -7.45
N ILE A 188 -6.02 9.58 -6.17
CA ILE A 188 -6.12 8.27 -5.51
C ILE A 188 -7.36 7.52 -6.03
N ASP A 189 -8.48 8.21 -6.19
CA ASP A 189 -9.71 7.63 -6.71
C ASP A 189 -9.52 7.05 -8.12
N TYR A 190 -8.66 7.64 -8.96
CA TYR A 190 -8.35 7.07 -10.26
C TYR A 190 -7.58 5.74 -10.12
N ALA A 191 -6.55 5.70 -9.26
CA ALA A 191 -5.76 4.50 -9.01
C ALA A 191 -6.61 3.34 -8.45
N VAL A 192 -7.55 3.65 -7.57
CA VAL A 192 -8.38 2.65 -6.87
C VAL A 192 -9.59 2.23 -7.70
N ASN A 193 -10.31 3.17 -8.32
CA ASN A 193 -11.64 2.89 -8.88
C ASN A 193 -11.62 2.40 -10.34
N GLN A 194 -10.51 2.57 -11.07
CA GLN A 194 -10.44 2.21 -12.49
C GLN A 194 -10.07 0.74 -12.75
N ARG A 195 -10.03 -0.09 -11.71
CA ARG A 195 -9.68 -1.50 -11.87
C ARG A 195 -10.77 -2.29 -12.55
N ASP A 196 -10.34 -3.20 -13.42
CA ASP A 196 -11.17 -4.18 -14.10
C ASP A 196 -11.18 -5.56 -13.39
N LYS A 197 -10.19 -5.83 -12.53
CA LYS A 197 -10.02 -7.11 -11.82
C LYS A 197 -9.59 -6.92 -10.36
N ALA A 198 -10.10 -7.80 -9.50
CA ALA A 198 -9.72 -7.88 -8.10
C ALA A 198 -8.25 -8.27 -7.93
N GLY A 199 -7.56 -7.69 -6.93
CA GLY A 199 -6.21 -8.09 -6.53
C GLY A 199 -5.59 -7.15 -5.51
N SER A 200 -4.29 -7.25 -5.30
CA SER A 200 -3.58 -6.38 -4.34
C SER A 200 -3.01 -5.13 -5.00
N ILE A 201 -3.05 -3.98 -4.31
CA ILE A 201 -2.37 -2.74 -4.74
C ILE A 201 -1.70 -2.05 -3.56
N ASP A 202 -0.46 -1.66 -3.77
CA ASP A 202 0.27 -0.73 -2.91
C ASP A 202 0.36 0.66 -3.57
N LEU A 203 -0.25 1.67 -2.95
CA LEU A 203 -0.16 3.06 -3.36
C LEU A 203 0.81 3.83 -2.44
N ILE A 204 1.68 4.64 -3.05
CA ILE A 204 2.61 5.55 -2.39
C ILE A 204 2.13 6.98 -2.60
N LEU A 205 1.95 7.67 -1.48
CA LEU A 205 1.69 9.10 -1.42
C LEU A 205 2.94 9.86 -0.96
N TYR A 206 2.99 11.16 -1.22
CA TYR A 206 4.12 12.04 -0.98
C TYR A 206 3.68 13.26 -0.19
N ARG A 207 3.61 13.17 1.14
CA ARG A 207 3.38 14.28 2.09
C ARG A 207 2.73 15.54 1.49
N GLN A 208 1.53 15.33 0.97
CA GLN A 208 0.72 16.30 0.25
C GLN A 208 -0.75 16.11 0.62
N ASN A 209 -1.57 17.07 0.22
CA ASN A 209 -3.02 16.95 0.29
C ASN A 209 -3.57 16.30 -1.00
N TYR A 210 -4.33 15.23 -0.84
CA TYR A 210 -4.93 14.43 -1.89
C TYR A 210 -6.45 14.53 -1.82
N ALA A 211 -7.00 15.48 -2.55
CA ALA A 211 -8.44 15.67 -2.64
C ALA A 211 -9.08 14.56 -3.50
N LEU A 212 -9.81 13.66 -2.87
CA LEU A 212 -10.67 12.69 -3.51
C LEU A 212 -11.71 13.41 -4.36
N GLN A 213 -11.88 12.95 -5.59
CA GLN A 213 -12.95 13.43 -6.49
C GLN A 213 -14.21 12.56 -6.38
N TYR A 214 -14.02 11.30 -6.00
CA TYR A 214 -15.07 10.29 -5.85
C TYR A 214 -14.77 9.43 -4.62
N PRO A 215 -15.78 8.70 -4.09
CA PRO A 215 -15.52 7.68 -3.08
C PRO A 215 -14.54 6.65 -3.61
N LEU A 216 -13.73 6.09 -2.71
CA LEU A 216 -12.94 4.91 -3.03
C LEU A 216 -13.85 3.69 -2.93
N TRP A 217 -13.91 2.90 -4.00
CA TRP A 217 -14.71 1.67 -4.07
C TRP A 217 -13.78 0.46 -3.94
N ILE A 218 -13.85 -0.21 -2.79
CA ILE A 218 -13.08 -1.41 -2.48
C ILE A 218 -14.06 -2.59 -2.53
N TYR A 219 -14.05 -3.33 -3.63
CA TYR A 219 -14.98 -4.44 -3.79
C TYR A 219 -14.39 -5.72 -3.25
N ASP A 220 -13.43 -6.33 -3.94
CA ASP A 220 -12.77 -7.57 -3.47
C ASP A 220 -11.24 -7.40 -3.49
N ASP A 221 -10.79 -6.15 -3.46
CA ASP A 221 -9.39 -5.75 -3.57
C ASP A 221 -8.70 -5.66 -2.21
N ASP A 222 -7.40 -5.95 -2.19
CA ASP A 222 -6.52 -5.70 -1.04
C ASP A 222 -5.69 -4.45 -1.32
N ILE A 223 -6.13 -3.31 -0.81
CA ILE A 223 -5.53 -2.00 -1.08
C ILE A 223 -4.77 -1.51 0.14
N THR A 224 -3.49 -1.20 -0.04
CA THR A 224 -2.66 -0.52 0.95
C THR A 224 -2.26 0.85 0.42
N ILE A 225 -2.52 1.91 1.18
CA ILE A 225 -2.01 3.26 0.89
C ILE A 225 -1.05 3.66 2.02
N LYS A 226 0.17 4.05 1.65
CA LYS A 226 1.22 4.47 2.58
C LYS A 226 1.85 5.79 2.16
N ASP A 227 2.29 6.56 3.15
CA ASP A 227 3.11 7.75 2.94
C ASP A 227 4.57 7.36 2.67
N GLU A 228 5.22 8.05 1.73
CA GLU A 228 6.64 7.87 1.42
C GLU A 228 7.53 8.26 2.60
N LEU A 229 8.41 7.34 3.01
CA LEU A 229 9.26 7.48 4.19
C LEU A 229 10.53 8.30 3.89
N PHE A 230 11.01 8.29 2.63
CA PHE A 230 12.30 8.88 2.30
C PHE A 230 12.23 10.37 1.97
N CYS A 231 12.75 11.18 2.89
CA CYS A 231 12.74 12.64 2.86
C CYS A 231 13.82 13.26 1.95
N SER A 232 13.50 13.54 0.69
CA SER A 232 14.23 14.58 -0.08
C SER A 232 13.47 15.12 -1.29
N SER A 233 12.14 15.00 -1.30
CA SER A 233 11.33 15.47 -2.43
C SER A 233 10.99 16.97 -2.28
N PRO A 234 11.18 17.80 -3.33
CA PRO A 234 10.75 19.20 -3.31
C PRO A 234 9.22 19.34 -3.32
N TYR A 235 8.47 18.24 -3.39
CA TYR A 235 7.02 18.22 -3.51
C TYR A 235 6.29 18.14 -2.16
N TYR A 236 7.00 17.93 -1.04
CA TYR A 236 6.36 17.79 0.27
C TYR A 236 5.83 19.12 0.80
N THR A 237 4.56 19.14 1.20
CA THR A 237 3.87 20.33 1.74
C THR A 237 3.24 20.09 3.11
N THR A 238 3.23 18.84 3.59
CA THR A 238 2.68 18.44 4.89
C THR A 238 3.65 17.52 5.64
N ASP A 239 3.37 17.22 6.91
CA ASP A 239 4.20 16.26 7.69
C ASP A 239 3.89 14.80 7.34
N LYS A 240 2.66 14.53 6.90
CA LYS A 240 2.14 13.24 6.40
C LYS A 240 1.18 13.50 5.26
N SER A 241 1.08 12.58 4.31
CA SER A 241 0.03 12.66 3.28
C SER A 241 -1.35 12.73 3.93
N VAL A 242 -2.21 13.56 3.36
CA VAL A 242 -3.58 13.79 3.83
C VAL A 242 -4.55 13.44 2.73
N ILE A 243 -5.42 12.46 2.95
CA ILE A 243 -6.58 12.22 2.11
C ILE A 243 -7.66 13.20 2.53
N SER A 244 -8.11 14.02 1.60
CA SER A 244 -9.18 14.98 1.84
C SER A 244 -10.34 14.80 0.89
N ALA A 245 -11.52 15.29 1.27
CA ALA A 245 -12.70 15.25 0.42
C ALA A 245 -13.62 16.44 0.74
N SER A 246 -14.19 17.01 -0.31
CA SER A 246 -15.21 18.06 -0.24
C SER A 246 -16.36 17.86 -1.23
N TYR A 247 -16.49 16.67 -1.81
CA TYR A 247 -17.46 16.36 -2.86
C TYR A 247 -18.78 15.82 -2.27
N GLY A 248 -19.88 15.96 -3.02
CA GLY A 248 -21.26 15.72 -2.57
C GLY A 248 -21.68 14.25 -2.37
N SER A 249 -20.79 13.40 -1.88
CA SER A 249 -21.11 12.01 -1.54
C SER A 249 -21.50 11.84 -0.08
N SER A 250 -22.34 10.84 0.19
CA SER A 250 -22.66 10.39 1.55
C SER A 250 -21.53 9.62 2.24
N HIS A 251 -20.46 9.28 1.52
CA HIS A 251 -19.33 8.54 2.07
C HIS A 251 -18.00 8.78 1.33
N ALA A 252 -16.88 8.52 2.02
CA ALA A 252 -15.54 8.59 1.45
C ALA A 252 -15.02 7.22 0.98
N PHE A 253 -15.25 6.17 1.77
CA PHE A 253 -14.79 4.82 1.46
C PHE A 253 -15.98 3.86 1.47
N SER A 254 -16.13 3.09 0.39
CA SER A 254 -17.15 2.05 0.23
C SER A 254 -16.45 0.71 0.12
N ILE A 255 -16.68 -0.19 1.09
CA ILE A 255 -16.02 -1.49 1.16
C ILE A 255 -17.08 -2.59 1.09
N ARG A 256 -17.03 -3.46 0.09
CA ARG A 256 -17.94 -4.62 0.01
C ARG A 256 -17.27 -5.88 0.54
N GLY A 257 -16.01 -6.08 0.22
CA GLY A 257 -15.15 -7.22 0.50
C GLY A 257 -13.69 -6.77 0.44
N GLY A 258 -12.74 -7.71 0.40
CA GLY A 258 -11.31 -7.39 0.40
C GLY A 258 -10.84 -6.66 1.68
N SER A 259 -9.78 -5.88 1.55
CA SER A 259 -9.14 -5.16 2.66
C SER A 259 -8.65 -3.78 2.25
N PHE A 260 -8.94 -2.76 3.06
CA PHE A 260 -8.40 -1.42 2.88
C PHE A 260 -7.52 -1.01 4.06
N VAL A 261 -6.24 -0.76 3.79
CA VAL A 261 -5.22 -0.43 4.78
C VAL A 261 -4.64 0.96 4.51
N LEU A 262 -4.66 1.82 5.53
CA LEU A 262 -4.02 3.13 5.52
C LEU A 262 -2.88 3.16 6.54
N ASN A 263 -1.66 3.46 6.11
CA ASN A 263 -0.49 3.50 6.98
C ASN A 263 0.21 4.86 6.92
N ALA A 264 0.25 5.56 8.05
CA ALA A 264 0.84 6.90 8.19
C ALA A 264 0.22 7.97 7.26
N VAL A 265 -1.05 7.80 6.90
CA VAL A 265 -1.81 8.75 6.06
C VAL A 265 -2.95 9.34 6.89
N ASN A 266 -2.99 10.67 6.97
CA ASN A 266 -4.05 11.39 7.67
C ASN A 266 -5.32 11.47 6.81
N ILE A 267 -6.47 11.63 7.46
CA ILE A 267 -7.77 11.80 6.82
C ILE A 267 -8.36 13.13 7.30
N ASP A 268 -8.75 14.00 6.37
CA ASP A 268 -9.38 15.29 6.66
C ASP A 268 -10.55 15.55 5.70
N ILE A 269 -11.77 15.27 6.16
CA ILE A 269 -12.97 15.31 5.33
C ILE A 269 -13.91 16.42 5.79
N THR A 270 -14.37 17.23 4.85
CA THR A 270 -15.47 18.17 5.07
C THR A 270 -16.61 17.82 4.13
N SER A 271 -17.79 17.52 4.66
CA SER A 271 -18.96 17.21 3.82
C SER A 271 -20.19 18.01 4.24
N THR A 272 -20.90 18.52 3.25
CA THR A 272 -22.22 19.14 3.42
C THR A 272 -23.37 18.12 3.33
N VAL A 273 -23.07 16.87 2.97
CA VAL A 273 -24.06 15.79 2.88
C VAL A 273 -24.40 15.31 4.29
N SER A 274 -25.68 15.03 4.54
CA SER A 274 -26.20 14.57 5.83
C SER A 274 -27.31 13.54 5.58
N PRO A 275 -27.18 12.30 6.11
CA PRO A 275 -26.06 11.77 6.90
C PRO A 275 -24.79 11.52 6.05
N PHE A 276 -23.63 11.57 6.70
CA PHE A 276 -22.33 11.23 6.10
C PHE A 276 -21.66 10.06 6.83
N VAL A 277 -21.03 9.14 6.12
CA VAL A 277 -20.33 7.98 6.69
C VAL A 277 -18.93 7.95 6.12
N LEU A 278 -17.88 8.03 6.95
CA LEU A 278 -16.51 7.96 6.42
C LEU A 278 -16.27 6.60 5.75
N ILE A 279 -16.58 5.51 6.45
CA ILE A 279 -16.38 4.13 6.00
C ILE A 279 -17.72 3.41 5.92
N PHE A 280 -18.18 3.09 4.72
CA PHE A 280 -19.42 2.34 4.53
C PHE A 280 -19.10 0.90 4.11
N ILE A 281 -19.41 -0.07 4.98
CA ILE A 281 -19.15 -1.49 4.72
C ILE A 281 -20.45 -2.23 4.36
N THR A 282 -20.54 -2.74 3.14
CA THR A 282 -21.74 -3.37 2.57
C THR A 282 -21.67 -4.90 2.45
N GLY A 283 -20.58 -5.51 2.91
CA GLY A 283 -20.38 -6.96 2.97
C GLY A 283 -19.26 -7.33 3.96
N GLN A 284 -18.53 -8.43 3.72
CA GLN A 284 -17.46 -8.91 4.61
C GLN A 284 -16.10 -8.24 4.37
N GLY A 285 -16.10 -6.91 4.27
CA GLY A 285 -14.91 -6.10 4.06
C GLY A 285 -14.04 -5.94 5.31
N SER A 286 -12.79 -5.55 5.09
CA SER A 286 -11.83 -5.19 6.15
C SER A 286 -11.35 -3.75 6.01
N PHE A 287 -11.23 -3.04 7.13
CA PHE A 287 -10.61 -1.72 7.20
C PHE A 287 -9.55 -1.67 8.32
N GLU A 288 -8.37 -1.15 8.01
CA GLU A 288 -7.32 -0.86 9.00
C GLU A 288 -6.70 0.51 8.73
N VAL A 289 -6.52 1.30 9.79
CA VAL A 289 -5.72 2.53 9.75
C VAL A 289 -4.74 2.54 10.92
N LYS A 290 -3.50 2.95 10.61
CA LYS A 290 -2.39 2.98 11.54
C LYS A 290 -1.62 4.30 11.47
N ASP A 291 -1.19 4.79 12.64
CA ASP A 291 -0.26 5.91 12.78
C ASP A 291 -0.76 7.19 12.09
N ALA A 292 -2.05 7.54 12.26
CA ALA A 292 -2.72 8.61 11.53
C ALA A 292 -3.52 9.55 12.44
N SER A 293 -4.06 10.63 11.88
CA SER A 293 -5.18 11.37 12.44
C SER A 293 -6.39 11.31 11.49
N ILE A 294 -7.60 11.40 12.07
CA ILE A 294 -8.86 11.40 11.32
C ILE A 294 -9.67 12.60 11.78
N THR A 295 -10.00 13.50 10.87
CA THR A 295 -10.89 14.64 11.11
C THR A 295 -12.06 14.59 10.14
N VAL A 296 -13.27 14.68 10.67
CA VAL A 296 -14.50 14.72 9.87
C VAL A 296 -15.38 15.89 10.32
N ALA A 297 -15.55 16.86 9.42
CA ALA A 297 -16.46 17.99 9.57
C ALA A 297 -17.71 17.74 8.69
N ALA A 298 -18.68 17.00 9.23
CA ALA A 298 -19.94 16.71 8.55
C ALA A 298 -21.09 16.52 9.55
N THR A 299 -22.29 16.97 9.19
CA THR A 299 -23.49 16.82 10.02
C THR A 299 -24.01 15.38 9.99
N ASN A 300 -24.50 14.87 11.13
CA ASN A 300 -25.00 13.50 11.28
C ASN A 300 -24.01 12.44 10.76
N SER A 301 -22.75 12.60 11.15
CA SER A 301 -21.67 11.78 10.64
C SER A 301 -21.39 10.52 11.46
N LYS A 302 -20.91 9.49 10.77
CA LYS A 302 -20.39 8.24 11.33
C LYS A 302 -18.96 8.01 10.85
N LEU A 303 -18.14 7.40 11.71
CA LEU A 303 -16.85 6.86 11.33
C LEU A 303 -17.04 5.62 10.45
N ILE A 304 -17.88 4.70 10.90
CA ILE A 304 -18.20 3.47 10.18
C ILE A 304 -19.68 3.14 10.32
N ASP A 305 -20.28 2.72 9.22
CA ASP A 305 -21.61 2.12 9.19
C ASP A 305 -21.57 0.83 8.37
N SER A 306 -22.17 -0.22 8.92
CA SER A 306 -22.33 -1.49 8.22
C SER A 306 -23.71 -2.09 8.43
N ASN A 307 -24.26 -2.63 7.35
CA ASN A 307 -25.52 -3.36 7.33
C ASN A 307 -25.33 -4.88 7.19
N GLN A 308 -24.08 -5.36 7.25
CA GLN A 308 -23.68 -6.77 7.12
C GLN A 308 -22.59 -7.09 8.15
N PHE A 309 -22.25 -8.36 8.29
CA PHE A 309 -21.08 -8.78 9.09
C PHE A 309 -19.80 -8.25 8.46
N ILE A 310 -19.00 -7.54 9.24
CA ILE A 310 -17.66 -7.11 8.81
C ILE A 310 -16.63 -8.21 9.07
N LYS A 311 -15.57 -8.27 8.26
CA LYS A 311 -14.45 -9.17 8.52
C LYS A 311 -13.47 -8.56 9.53
N SER A 312 -13.11 -7.28 9.34
CA SER A 312 -12.19 -6.60 10.26
C SER A 312 -12.40 -5.09 10.29
N PHE A 313 -12.29 -4.49 11.48
CA PHE A 313 -12.16 -3.05 11.67
C PHE A 313 -11.06 -2.78 12.70
N LYS A 314 -10.02 -2.04 12.31
CA LYS A 314 -8.84 -1.78 13.14
C LYS A 314 -8.42 -0.31 13.12
N LEU A 315 -8.35 0.30 14.30
CA LEU A 315 -7.73 1.60 14.52
C LEU A 315 -6.52 1.43 15.46
N LYS A 316 -5.32 1.84 15.03
CA LYS A 316 -4.09 1.69 15.82
C LYS A 316 -3.28 2.97 15.85
N ASN A 317 -2.97 3.48 17.05
CA ASN A 317 -2.18 4.69 17.24
C ASN A 317 -2.78 5.90 16.50
N ILE A 318 -4.09 6.15 16.67
CA ILE A 318 -4.81 7.22 15.98
C ILE A 318 -4.96 8.43 16.91
N ASN A 319 -4.33 9.54 16.54
CA ASN A 319 -4.16 10.68 17.42
C ASN A 319 -4.39 12.02 16.68
N PRO A 320 -5.61 12.60 16.72
CA PRO A 320 -6.88 12.03 17.21
C PRO A 320 -7.82 11.55 16.09
N VAL A 321 -8.93 10.89 16.47
CA VAL A 321 -10.18 10.79 15.70
C VAL A 321 -11.12 11.90 16.17
N THR A 322 -11.42 12.89 15.32
CA THR A 322 -12.21 14.08 15.69
C THR A 322 -13.40 14.28 14.75
N PHE A 323 -14.59 14.40 15.33
CA PHE A 323 -15.83 14.71 14.61
C PHE A 323 -16.40 16.04 15.11
N THR A 324 -16.45 17.05 14.23
CA THR A 324 -16.79 18.45 14.61
C THR A 324 -18.20 18.87 14.20
N GLY A 325 -18.82 18.17 13.25
CA GLY A 325 -20.17 18.49 12.78
C GLY A 325 -21.24 18.23 13.87
N SER A 326 -22.36 18.93 13.77
CA SER A 326 -23.51 18.63 14.64
C SER A 326 -24.03 17.23 14.36
N SER A 327 -24.48 16.52 15.38
CA SER A 327 -25.00 15.17 15.21
C SER A 327 -26.33 14.99 15.94
N LEU A 328 -27.33 14.59 15.17
CA LEU A 328 -28.56 13.96 15.64
C LEU A 328 -28.43 12.43 15.58
N SER A 329 -27.29 11.90 15.11
CA SER A 329 -27.08 10.47 14.93
C SER A 329 -26.95 9.74 16.27
N SER A 330 -27.45 8.51 16.31
CA SER A 330 -27.45 7.68 17.51
C SER A 330 -26.05 7.19 17.91
N SER A 331 -25.11 7.05 16.96
CA SER A 331 -23.77 6.49 17.20
C SER A 331 -22.73 6.85 16.13
N LEU A 332 -21.46 6.98 16.52
CA LEU A 332 -20.31 7.21 15.62
C LEU A 332 -19.89 5.93 14.87
N ILE A 333 -19.91 4.78 15.55
CA ILE A 333 -19.56 3.46 15.03
C ILE A 333 -20.81 2.59 15.07
N SER A 334 -21.16 1.98 13.94
CA SER A 334 -22.34 1.12 13.82
C SER A 334 -21.98 -0.11 12.99
N THR A 335 -21.82 -1.27 13.63
CA THR A 335 -21.36 -2.50 12.96
C THR A 335 -22.06 -3.75 13.48
N ILE A 336 -22.03 -4.80 12.65
CA ILE A 336 -22.52 -6.14 12.97
C ILE A 336 -21.32 -7.10 12.96
N LEU A 337 -21.18 -7.90 14.02
CA LEU A 337 -20.06 -8.81 14.26
C LEU A 337 -20.57 -10.25 14.39
N ASN A 338 -19.75 -11.21 13.94
CA ASN A 338 -19.92 -12.65 14.14
C ASN A 338 -18.57 -13.32 14.38
N ASP A 339 -18.55 -14.66 14.33
CA ASP A 339 -17.41 -15.55 14.56
C ASP A 339 -16.19 -15.35 13.64
N VAL A 340 -16.33 -14.63 12.53
CA VAL A 340 -15.22 -14.27 11.64
C VAL A 340 -14.74 -12.83 11.83
N SER A 341 -15.43 -12.02 12.63
CA SER A 341 -15.16 -10.60 12.80
C SER A 341 -13.99 -10.34 13.76
N THR A 342 -13.16 -9.36 13.40
CA THR A 342 -12.16 -8.73 14.28
C THR A 342 -12.49 -7.25 14.46
N PHE A 343 -12.60 -6.77 15.68
CA PHE A 343 -12.84 -5.35 15.98
C PHE A 343 -11.83 -4.85 17.03
N ASP A 344 -10.88 -4.02 16.59
CA ASP A 344 -9.79 -3.53 17.45
C ASP A 344 -9.66 -2.01 17.38
N ILE A 345 -9.73 -1.33 18.53
CA ILE A 345 -9.34 0.07 18.67
C ILE A 345 -8.25 0.13 19.73
N THR A 346 -7.03 0.52 19.36
CA THR A 346 -5.87 0.50 20.24
C THR A 346 -5.09 1.82 20.19
N ASP A 347 -4.65 2.32 21.35
CA ASP A 347 -3.81 3.52 21.51
C ASP A 347 -4.38 4.74 20.77
N THR A 348 -5.68 4.99 20.93
CA THR A 348 -6.42 5.95 20.12
C THR A 348 -7.18 6.96 20.99
N THR A 349 -7.16 8.23 20.58
CA THR A 349 -7.98 9.28 21.19
C THR A 349 -9.18 9.61 20.30
N ILE A 350 -10.39 9.55 20.83
CA ILE A 350 -11.64 9.84 20.09
C ILE A 350 -12.36 11.04 20.71
N ASP A 351 -12.63 12.05 19.89
CA ASP A 351 -13.41 13.23 20.23
C ASP A 351 -14.65 13.34 19.32
N ALA A 352 -15.83 13.11 19.88
CA ALA A 352 -17.11 13.10 19.17
C ALA A 352 -18.19 13.83 19.98
N ARG A 353 -17.94 15.11 20.30
CA ARG A 353 -18.75 15.97 21.19
C ARG A 353 -20.25 15.98 20.92
N ASN A 354 -20.66 15.73 19.68
CA ASN A 354 -22.05 15.87 19.27
C ASN A 354 -22.78 14.52 19.13
N ASN A 355 -22.09 13.37 19.20
CA ASN A 355 -22.72 12.07 19.07
C ASN A 355 -23.33 11.59 20.39
N GLN A 356 -24.47 10.90 20.32
CA GLN A 356 -25.07 10.26 21.50
C GLN A 356 -24.27 9.03 21.97
N ARG A 357 -23.67 8.28 21.03
CA ARG A 357 -22.87 7.10 21.34
C ARG A 357 -21.57 7.07 20.56
N TYR A 358 -20.50 6.53 21.13
CA TYR A 358 -19.31 6.22 20.33
C TYR A 358 -19.52 4.95 19.52
N ALA A 359 -20.08 3.89 20.10
CA ALA A 359 -20.29 2.61 19.40
C ALA A 359 -21.67 2.00 19.62
N SER A 360 -22.21 1.40 18.56
CA SER A 360 -23.38 0.52 18.57
C SER A 360 -22.98 -0.76 17.84
N LEU A 361 -22.81 -1.85 18.58
CA LEU A 361 -22.34 -3.14 18.07
C LEU A 361 -23.47 -4.16 18.20
N ARG A 362 -23.79 -4.86 17.11
CA ARG A 362 -24.63 -6.06 17.16
C ARG A 362 -23.73 -7.28 17.01
N ILE A 363 -23.77 -8.21 17.95
CA ILE A 363 -22.91 -9.40 18.00
C ILE A 363 -23.78 -10.64 17.90
N ASP A 364 -23.81 -11.27 16.73
CA ASP A 364 -24.63 -12.46 16.50
C ASP A 364 -23.91 -13.76 16.91
N ASP A 365 -22.58 -13.76 16.91
CA ASP A 365 -21.72 -14.85 17.41
C ASP A 365 -20.39 -14.29 17.95
N THR A 366 -19.63 -15.10 18.71
CA THR A 366 -18.42 -14.70 19.43
C THR A 366 -17.32 -14.27 18.45
N PRO A 367 -16.98 -12.97 18.35
CA PRO A 367 -15.98 -12.51 17.39
C PRO A 367 -14.58 -13.02 17.73
N VAL A 368 -13.73 -13.14 16.70
CA VAL A 368 -12.32 -13.51 16.84
C VAL A 368 -11.61 -12.58 17.82
N ASN A 369 -11.92 -11.27 17.74
CA ASN A 369 -11.50 -10.28 18.72
C ASN A 369 -12.49 -9.11 18.80
N LEU A 370 -12.65 -8.57 20.00
CA LEU A 370 -13.40 -7.34 20.26
C LEU A 370 -12.70 -6.59 21.39
N ILE A 371 -11.97 -5.52 21.07
CA ILE A 371 -11.18 -4.79 22.07
C ILE A 371 -11.12 -3.27 21.82
N PHE A 372 -11.21 -2.52 22.92
CA PHE A 372 -10.90 -1.11 23.08
C PHE A 372 -9.75 -1.01 24.10
N LYS A 373 -8.52 -0.89 23.61
CA LYS A 373 -7.30 -0.87 24.42
C LYS A 373 -6.64 0.51 24.45
N ASN A 374 -6.35 1.03 25.64
CA ASN A 374 -5.75 2.37 25.82
C ASN A 374 -6.51 3.47 25.07
N VAL A 375 -7.85 3.39 25.03
CA VAL A 375 -8.69 4.34 24.29
C VAL A 375 -9.06 5.51 25.19
N LYS A 376 -8.80 6.73 24.74
CA LYS A 376 -9.27 7.94 25.41
C LYS A 376 -10.50 8.50 24.71
N PHE A 377 -11.65 8.40 25.36
CA PHE A 377 -12.88 9.06 24.95
C PHE A 377 -12.88 10.49 25.52
N SER A 378 -12.68 11.50 24.67
CA SER A 378 -12.44 12.88 25.10
C SER A 378 -13.72 13.68 25.38
N SER A 379 -14.80 13.40 24.65
CA SER A 379 -16.08 14.08 24.82
C SER A 379 -17.21 13.40 24.05
N LEU A 380 -18.37 13.29 24.70
CA LEU A 380 -19.61 12.74 24.17
C LEU A 380 -20.74 13.78 24.28
N GLY A 381 -21.83 13.59 23.55
CA GLY A 381 -23.03 14.42 23.66
C GLY A 381 -23.55 14.47 25.10
N THR A 382 -24.13 15.60 25.49
CA THR A 382 -24.53 15.90 26.88
C THR A 382 -25.93 15.41 27.28
N ASN A 383 -26.62 14.64 26.42
CA ASN A 383 -27.92 14.07 26.75
C ASN A 383 -27.77 12.91 27.78
N THR A 384 -28.75 12.77 28.67
CA THR A 384 -28.94 11.63 29.59
C THR A 384 -28.90 10.24 28.93
N ASP A 385 -29.27 10.15 27.64
CA ASP A 385 -29.22 8.89 26.87
C ASP A 385 -27.83 8.58 26.29
N SER A 386 -26.85 9.46 26.48
CA SER A 386 -25.51 9.26 25.92
C SER A 386 -24.79 8.08 26.58
N LYS A 387 -24.11 7.25 25.78
CA LYS A 387 -23.37 6.04 26.20
C LYS A 387 -22.06 5.90 25.45
N ILE A 388 -21.03 5.32 26.06
CA ILE A 388 -19.80 5.00 25.29
C ILE A 388 -20.11 3.93 24.24
N ALA A 389 -20.62 2.79 24.67
CA ALA A 389 -20.99 1.70 23.79
C ALA A 389 -22.39 1.19 24.09
N GLN A 390 -23.03 0.66 23.06
CA GLN A 390 -24.26 -0.11 23.15
C GLN A 390 -24.02 -1.42 22.41
N ILE A 391 -24.21 -2.55 23.08
CA ILE A 391 -23.88 -3.86 22.55
C ILE A 391 -25.11 -4.75 22.62
N TYR A 392 -25.53 -5.28 21.47
CA TYR A 392 -26.68 -6.15 21.31
C TYR A 392 -26.24 -7.56 20.94
N GLY A 393 -27.03 -8.57 21.30
CA GLY A 393 -26.83 -9.95 20.87
C GLY A 393 -26.34 -10.83 22.02
N ILE A 394 -25.16 -11.44 21.87
CA ILE A 394 -24.62 -12.36 22.89
C ILE A 394 -24.08 -11.65 24.14
N GLU A 395 -24.01 -12.38 25.25
CA GLU A 395 -23.36 -11.94 26.48
C GLU A 395 -21.86 -11.70 26.25
N ILE A 396 -21.33 -10.65 26.87
CA ILE A 396 -19.92 -10.26 26.77
C ILE A 396 -19.34 -9.92 28.14
N ASN A 397 -18.01 -9.98 28.25
CA ASN A 397 -17.29 -9.53 29.44
C ASN A 397 -16.69 -8.13 29.20
N PRO A 398 -17.25 -7.05 29.83
CA PRO A 398 -16.75 -5.69 29.63
C PRO A 398 -15.28 -5.50 29.97
N ILE A 399 -14.75 -6.20 30.98
CA ILE A 399 -13.33 -6.11 31.41
C ILE A 399 -12.39 -6.64 30.32
N LYS A 400 -12.85 -7.62 29.51
CA LYS A 400 -12.06 -8.13 28.38
C LYS A 400 -12.14 -7.24 27.15
N ILE A 401 -13.20 -6.43 27.03
CA ILE A 401 -13.45 -5.54 25.90
C ILE A 401 -12.79 -4.19 26.12
N PHE A 402 -12.89 -3.61 27.31
CA PHE A 402 -12.35 -2.30 27.64
C PHE A 402 -11.10 -2.45 28.50
N ASP A 403 -9.93 -2.35 27.86
CA ASP A 403 -8.61 -2.49 28.49
C ASP A 403 -7.97 -1.09 28.63
N HIS A 404 -7.82 -0.58 29.86
CA HIS A 404 -7.21 0.74 30.14
C HIS A 404 -7.84 1.92 29.37
N SER A 405 -9.15 1.86 29.10
CA SER A 405 -9.88 2.97 28.46
C SER A 405 -10.25 4.07 29.47
N THR A 406 -10.25 5.33 29.03
CA THR A 406 -10.57 6.51 29.87
C THR A 406 -11.71 7.31 29.27
N ILE A 407 -12.57 7.86 30.13
CA ILE A 407 -13.75 8.67 29.78
C ILE A 407 -13.64 10.08 30.41
N PRO A 408 -14.42 11.07 29.94
CA PRO A 408 -14.48 12.40 30.56
C PRO A 408 -15.15 12.32 31.94
N ASP A 409 -14.75 13.20 32.87
CA ASP A 409 -15.05 13.15 34.32
C ASP A 409 -16.58 13.22 34.68
N THR A 410 -17.15 12.04 34.93
CA THR A 410 -18.04 11.54 36.02
C THR A 410 -19.30 12.24 36.58
N THR A 411 -20.01 13.17 35.92
CA THR A 411 -21.33 13.63 36.46
C THR A 411 -22.58 13.28 35.66
N SER A 412 -22.47 12.69 34.46
CA SER A 412 -23.66 12.54 33.58
C SER A 412 -23.76 11.27 32.73
N TYR A 413 -22.91 10.26 32.92
CA TYR A 413 -22.84 9.12 31.99
C TYR A 413 -23.26 7.80 32.65
N HIS A 414 -24.53 7.42 32.48
CA HIS A 414 -25.04 6.07 32.80
C HIS A 414 -24.59 5.05 31.74
N PRO A 415 -24.72 3.73 31.98
CA PRO A 415 -23.62 2.74 31.95
C PRO A 415 -22.87 2.61 30.61
N LEU A 416 -21.62 2.09 30.65
CA LEU A 416 -20.81 1.74 29.47
C LEU A 416 -21.49 0.76 28.48
N LEU A 417 -22.62 0.16 28.86
CA LEU A 417 -23.23 -0.96 28.15
C LEU A 417 -24.76 -0.98 28.34
N GLN A 418 -25.52 -1.10 27.26
CA GLN A 418 -26.91 -1.56 27.30
C GLN A 418 -27.00 -2.87 26.50
N ILE A 419 -27.17 -3.99 27.19
CA ILE A 419 -27.65 -5.26 26.64
C ILE A 419 -29.15 -5.35 26.98
N THR A 420 -30.00 -5.53 25.98
CA THR A 420 -31.43 -5.71 26.22
C THR A 420 -31.66 -7.01 27.01
N ASN A 421 -32.30 -6.92 28.18
CA ASN A 421 -32.66 -8.02 29.12
C ASN A 421 -31.61 -8.47 30.16
N GLU A 422 -30.46 -7.79 30.31
CA GLU A 422 -29.49 -8.12 31.35
C GLU A 422 -29.34 -7.00 32.39
N ARG A 423 -29.35 -7.38 33.68
CA ARG A 423 -29.03 -6.49 34.80
C ARG A 423 -27.56 -6.68 35.16
N PHE A 424 -26.69 -5.78 34.73
CA PHE A 424 -25.35 -5.69 35.32
C PHE A 424 -25.45 -4.96 36.66
N SER A 425 -25.02 -5.63 37.73
CA SER A 425 -24.84 -5.03 39.05
C SER A 425 -23.49 -4.32 39.08
N GLY A 426 -23.40 -3.15 38.47
CA GLY A 426 -22.19 -2.34 38.51
C GLY A 426 -22.12 -1.36 37.36
N GLU A 427 -21.94 -0.08 37.70
CA GLU A 427 -21.31 0.88 36.81
C GLU A 427 -19.89 0.36 36.55
N TYR A 428 -19.69 -0.25 35.39
CA TYR A 428 -18.35 -0.46 34.84
C TYR A 428 -18.08 0.66 33.88
#